data_AF-A0A970KIV5-F1
#
_entry.id   AF-A0A970KIV5-F1
#
_cell.length_a   1.000
_cell.length_b   1.000
_cell.length_c   1.000
_cell.angle_alpha   90.00
_cell.angle_beta   90.00
_cell.angle_gamma   90.00
#
_symmetry.space_group_name_H-M   'P 1'
#
loop_
_entity.id
_entity.type
_entity.pdbx_description
1 polymer ?
#
loop_
_entity_poly.entity_id
_entity_poly.type
_entity_poly.pdbx_seq_one_letter_code
_entity_poly.pdbx_strand_id
1 'polypeptide(L)'
;MNKFAFIIHPLEIDDVARKFSWAVKIPESLLEYFVKMIPPVKASYITGIKSRLGTEIEGFFVGVPLTSKQMISMPVNKVYKKIIKACKKAEELGAQMIGLGAFTSVVGDKGISIAREISTPITTGNSYTVATAIEGTKLAAEK
;
A
#
# COMPACT_ATOMS: atom_id res chain seq x y z
N MET A 1 -15.58 -7.12 -14.07
CA MET A 1 -15.81 -6.50 -12.74
C MET A 1 -14.66 -5.56 -12.48
N ASN A 2 -14.94 -4.30 -12.14
CA ASN A 2 -13.90 -3.28 -11.94
C ASN A 2 -13.17 -3.55 -10.62
N LYS A 3 -11.94 -4.06 -10.69
CA LYS A 3 -11.15 -4.41 -9.51
C LYS A 3 -10.02 -3.42 -9.31
N PHE A 4 -9.88 -2.89 -8.10
CA PHE A 4 -8.70 -2.11 -7.71
C PHE A 4 -7.80 -2.91 -6.76
N ALA A 5 -6.57 -2.45 -6.59
CA ALA A 5 -5.76 -2.86 -5.45
C ALA A 5 -5.17 -1.64 -4.75
N PHE A 6 -4.95 -1.76 -3.45
CA PHE A 6 -4.28 -0.76 -2.65
C PHE A 6 -3.09 -1.40 -1.95
N ILE A 7 -1.90 -0.91 -2.25
CA ILE A 7 -0.65 -1.39 -1.68
C ILE A 7 -0.49 -0.73 -0.31
N ILE A 8 -0.39 -1.57 0.72
CA ILE A 8 -0.23 -1.14 2.12
C ILE A 8 1.08 -1.68 2.67
N HIS A 9 1.54 -1.08 3.76
CA HIS A 9 2.70 -1.56 4.50
C HIS A 9 2.49 -1.30 6.00
N PRO A 10 3.12 -2.07 6.89
CA PRO A 10 3.14 -1.74 8.32
C PRO A 10 3.86 -0.39 8.50
N LEU A 11 3.30 0.53 9.29
CA LEU A 11 4.00 1.77 9.63
C LEU A 11 5.11 1.45 10.62
N GLU A 12 4.75 0.72 11.67
CA GLU A 12 5.63 0.25 12.74
C GLU A 12 5.69 -1.28 12.77
N ILE A 13 6.71 -1.81 13.44
CA ILE A 13 6.90 -3.26 13.55
C ILE A 13 5.75 -3.94 14.32
N ASP A 14 5.13 -3.22 15.27
CA ASP A 14 3.97 -3.70 16.03
C ASP A 14 2.76 -3.95 15.14
N ASP A 15 2.64 -3.26 14.00
CA ASP A 15 1.59 -3.51 13.00
C ASP A 15 1.70 -4.90 12.39
N VAL A 16 2.92 -5.42 12.30
CA VAL A 16 3.18 -6.80 11.86
C VAL A 16 2.66 -7.79 12.91
N ALA A 17 2.92 -7.53 14.19
CA ALA A 17 2.48 -8.38 15.29
C ALA A 17 0.95 -8.45 15.41
N ARG A 18 0.23 -7.37 15.06
CA ARG A 18 -1.23 -7.37 14.98
C ARG A 18 -1.79 -8.29 13.91
N LYS A 19 -1.08 -8.48 12.80
CA LYS A 19 -1.53 -9.36 11.69
C LYS A 19 -1.02 -10.80 11.83
N PHE A 20 0.14 -10.98 12.46
CA PHE A 20 0.80 -12.26 12.64
C PHE A 20 1.01 -12.56 14.12
N SER A 21 0.14 -13.38 14.69
CA SER A 21 0.17 -13.72 16.13
C SER A 21 1.49 -14.36 16.60
N TRP A 22 2.26 -14.98 15.68
CA TRP A 22 3.58 -15.53 15.98
C TRP A 22 4.66 -14.46 16.21
N ALA A 23 4.48 -13.25 15.66
CA ALA A 23 5.48 -12.19 15.72
C ALA A 23 5.64 -11.59 17.12
N VAL A 24 4.62 -11.70 17.99
CA VAL A 24 4.66 -11.24 19.40
C VAL A 24 5.75 -11.95 20.21
N LYS A 25 6.16 -13.16 19.81
CA LYS A 25 7.15 -13.97 20.55
C LYS A 25 8.59 -13.79 20.07
N ILE A 26 8.83 -12.91 19.09
CA ILE A 26 10.13 -12.75 18.44
C ILE A 26 10.72 -11.39 18.84
N PRO A 27 12.02 -11.32 19.21
CA PRO A 27 12.68 -10.05 19.49
C PRO A 27 12.57 -9.09 18.30
N GLU A 28 12.36 -7.81 18.57
CA GLU A 28 12.09 -6.78 17.55
C GLU A 28 13.14 -6.73 16.43
N SER A 29 14.43 -6.81 16.79
CA SER A 29 15.54 -6.81 15.82
C SER A 29 15.50 -8.01 14.87
N LEU A 30 15.08 -9.17 15.39
CA LEU A 30 14.93 -10.40 14.62
C LEU A 30 13.65 -10.35 13.76
N LEU A 31 12.58 -9.77 14.30
CA LEU A 31 11.32 -9.58 13.58
C LEU A 31 11.50 -8.60 12.41
N GLU A 32 12.15 -7.45 12.61
CA GLU A 32 12.53 -6.53 11.53
C GLU A 32 13.33 -7.28 10.44
N TYR A 33 14.28 -8.13 10.84
CA TYR A 33 15.05 -8.93 9.90
C TYR A 33 14.20 -9.93 9.11
N PHE A 34 13.22 -10.59 9.73
CA PHE A 34 12.36 -11.56 9.04
C PHE A 34 11.32 -10.89 8.14
N VAL A 35 10.73 -9.78 8.57
CA VAL A 35 9.68 -9.06 7.83
C VAL A 35 10.12 -8.74 6.40
N LYS A 36 11.34 -8.22 6.22
CA LYS A 36 11.88 -7.91 4.89
C LYS A 36 12.02 -9.14 3.98
N MET A 37 11.99 -10.37 4.49
CA MET A 37 12.09 -11.59 3.70
C MET A 37 10.74 -12.12 3.24
N ILE A 38 9.65 -11.75 3.92
CA ILE A 38 8.29 -12.18 3.59
C ILE A 38 7.94 -11.71 2.16
N PRO A 39 7.25 -12.54 1.35
CA PRO A 39 6.70 -12.11 0.07
C PRO A 39 5.50 -11.17 0.27
N PRO A 40 5.09 -10.39 -0.74
CA PRO A 40 3.84 -9.63 -0.67
C PRO A 40 2.64 -10.54 -0.38
N VAL A 41 1.72 -10.08 0.46
CA VAL A 41 0.56 -10.86 0.91
C VAL A 41 -0.75 -10.19 0.55
N LYS A 42 -1.75 -10.97 0.13
CA LYS A 42 -3.14 -10.50 0.05
C LYS A 42 -3.67 -10.32 1.47
N ALA A 43 -3.71 -9.08 1.95
CA ALA A 43 -4.10 -8.75 3.31
C ALA A 43 -5.63 -8.77 3.53
N SER A 44 -6.40 -8.38 2.51
CA SER A 44 -7.86 -8.36 2.53
C SER A 44 -8.47 -8.41 1.13
N TYR A 45 -9.72 -8.85 1.05
CA TYR A 45 -10.60 -8.68 -0.11
C TYR A 45 -11.70 -7.69 0.27
N ILE A 46 -11.92 -6.70 -0.58
CA ILE A 46 -12.81 -5.56 -0.35
C ILE A 46 -14.01 -5.69 -1.29
N THR A 47 -15.20 -5.67 -0.72
CA THR A 47 -16.48 -5.74 -1.44
C THR A 47 -17.43 -4.67 -0.89
N GLY A 48 -18.60 -4.52 -1.52
CA GLY A 48 -19.66 -3.61 -1.05
C GLY A 48 -19.45 -2.13 -1.41
N ILE A 49 -18.49 -1.81 -2.29
CA ILE A 49 -18.30 -0.45 -2.77
C ILE A 49 -19.23 -0.22 -3.96
N LYS A 50 -20.20 0.68 -3.77
CA LYS A 50 -21.18 1.06 -4.78
C LYS A 50 -21.19 2.58 -4.96
N SER A 51 -21.09 3.02 -6.21
CA SER A 51 -21.20 4.43 -6.56
C SER A 51 -22.66 4.90 -6.47
N ARG A 52 -22.88 6.22 -6.39
CA ARG A 52 -24.23 6.82 -6.47
C ARG A 52 -24.97 6.48 -7.77
N LEU A 53 -24.23 6.13 -8.82
CA LEU A 53 -24.76 5.72 -10.13
C LEU A 53 -25.04 4.21 -10.21
N GLY A 54 -24.84 3.47 -9.12
CA GLY A 54 -25.11 2.03 -9.04
C GLY A 54 -23.96 1.13 -9.52
N THR A 55 -22.85 1.69 -10.00
CA THR A 55 -21.65 0.91 -10.36
C THR A 55 -21.01 0.31 -9.12
N GLU A 56 -20.78 -1.00 -9.14
CA GLU A 56 -20.11 -1.71 -8.06
C GLU A 56 -18.67 -2.04 -8.43
N ILE A 57 -17.78 -1.89 -7.45
CA ILE A 57 -16.37 -2.24 -7.57
C ILE A 57 -15.95 -3.12 -6.39
N GLU A 58 -14.90 -3.89 -6.62
CA GLU A 58 -14.24 -4.70 -5.59
C GLU A 58 -12.76 -4.38 -5.59
N GLY A 59 -12.04 -4.85 -4.58
CA GLY A 59 -10.59 -4.70 -4.61
C GLY A 59 -9.84 -5.50 -3.57
N PHE A 60 -8.53 -5.27 -3.52
CA PHE A 60 -7.64 -6.00 -2.64
C PHE A 60 -6.72 -5.05 -1.89
N PHE A 61 -6.47 -5.36 -0.63
CA PHE A 61 -5.30 -4.83 0.05
C PHE A 61 -4.14 -5.80 -0.11
N VAL A 62 -3.02 -5.30 -0.62
CA VAL A 62 -1.80 -6.08 -0.80
C VAL A 62 -0.70 -5.50 0.07
N GLY A 63 -0.22 -6.28 1.03
CA GLY A 63 0.80 -5.89 1.98
C GLY A 63 2.20 -6.04 1.42
N VAL A 64 3.00 -4.97 1.46
CA VAL A 64 4.45 -4.99 1.32
C VAL A 64 5.05 -5.14 2.72
N PRO A 65 5.79 -6.21 3.01
CA PRO A 65 6.35 -6.44 4.34
C PRO A 65 7.66 -5.65 4.50
N LEU A 66 7.52 -4.33 4.62
CA LEU A 66 8.57 -3.39 4.98
C LEU A 66 7.97 -2.32 5.89
N THR A 67 8.61 -2.01 7.02
CA THR A 67 8.19 -0.89 7.87
C THR A 67 8.60 0.45 7.28
N SER A 68 8.02 1.56 7.76
CA SER A 68 8.43 2.90 7.32
C SER A 68 9.93 3.12 7.52
N LYS A 69 10.44 2.74 8.70
CA LYS A 69 11.86 2.79 9.06
C LYS A 69 12.74 2.01 8.08
N GLN A 70 12.30 0.82 7.64
CA GLN A 70 13.03 0.03 6.64
C GLN A 70 12.99 0.67 5.26
N MET A 71 11.84 1.20 4.85
CA MET A 71 11.71 1.88 3.56
C MET A 71 12.60 3.12 3.46
N ILE A 72 12.86 3.82 4.56
CA ILE A 72 13.77 4.97 4.62
C ILE A 72 15.24 4.55 4.64
N SER A 73 15.59 3.53 5.43
CA SER A 73 16.99 3.14 5.69
C SER A 73 17.60 2.20 4.65
N MET A 74 16.78 1.44 3.92
CA MET A 74 17.27 0.49 2.92
C MET A 74 17.63 1.18 1.60
N PRO A 75 18.55 0.60 0.80
CA PRO A 75 18.78 1.06 -0.56
C PRO A 75 17.48 1.09 -1.37
N VAL A 76 17.17 2.23 -1.98
CA VAL A 76 15.90 2.49 -2.68
C VAL A 76 15.54 1.39 -3.69
N ASN A 77 16.52 0.87 -4.44
CA ASN A 77 16.31 -0.20 -5.41
C ASN A 77 15.79 -1.51 -4.78
N LYS A 78 16.14 -1.80 -3.51
CA LYS A 78 15.61 -2.97 -2.80
C LYS A 78 14.15 -2.74 -2.39
N VAL A 79 13.81 -1.51 -1.99
CA VAL A 79 12.44 -1.12 -1.65
C VAL A 79 11.55 -1.18 -2.89
N TYR A 80 12.00 -0.62 -4.01
CA TYR A 80 11.31 -0.72 -5.31
C TYR A 80 11.02 -2.16 -5.71
N LYS A 81 12.02 -3.06 -5.65
CA LYS A 81 11.82 -4.47 -5.97
C LYS A 81 10.72 -5.13 -5.12
N LYS A 82 10.57 -4.72 -3.86
CA LYS A 82 9.50 -5.22 -2.98
C LYS A 82 8.13 -4.64 -3.34
N ILE A 83 8.05 -3.34 -3.62
CA ILE A 83 6.80 -2.68 -4.04
C ILE A 83 6.35 -3.23 -5.41
N ILE A 84 7.26 -3.35 -6.39
CA ILE A 84 6.96 -3.93 -7.71
C ILE A 84 6.41 -5.35 -7.57
N LYS A 85 6.98 -6.18 -6.70
CA LYS A 85 6.42 -7.53 -6.45
C LYS A 85 5.00 -7.48 -5.88
N ALA A 86 4.68 -6.51 -5.02
CA ALA A 86 3.32 -6.34 -4.52
C ALA A 86 2.36 -5.83 -5.60
N CYS A 87 2.81 -4.91 -6.45
CA CYS A 87 2.03 -4.48 -7.61
C CYS A 87 1.77 -5.65 -8.57
N LYS A 88 2.78 -6.44 -8.93
CA LYS A 88 2.59 -7.66 -9.75
C LYS A 88 1.62 -8.64 -9.11
N LYS A 89 1.67 -8.79 -7.78
CA LYS A 89 0.68 -9.59 -7.05
C LYS A 89 -0.74 -9.04 -7.18
N ALA A 90 -0.91 -7.71 -7.19
CA ALA A 90 -2.20 -7.08 -7.45
C ALA A 90 -2.67 -7.32 -8.90
N GLU A 91 -1.76 -7.30 -9.88
CA GLU A 91 -2.08 -7.64 -11.28
C GLU A 91 -2.59 -9.09 -11.39
N GLU A 92 -1.92 -10.04 -10.72
CA GLU A 92 -2.36 -11.44 -10.65
C GLU A 92 -3.76 -11.60 -10.04
N LEU A 93 -4.14 -10.71 -9.12
CA LEU A 93 -5.48 -10.68 -8.50
C LEU A 93 -6.54 -10.02 -9.40
N GLY A 94 -6.13 -9.54 -10.59
CA GLY A 94 -6.99 -8.92 -11.58
C GLY A 94 -7.25 -7.43 -11.34
N ALA A 95 -6.38 -6.75 -10.59
CA ALA A 95 -6.50 -5.30 -10.40
C ALA A 95 -6.28 -4.56 -11.72
N GLN A 96 -7.14 -3.60 -12.02
CA GLN A 96 -7.09 -2.74 -13.20
C GLN A 96 -6.57 -1.34 -12.88
N MET A 97 -6.47 -1.01 -11.58
CA MET A 97 -5.84 0.19 -11.06
C MET A 97 -5.23 -0.12 -9.70
N ILE A 98 -4.02 0.38 -9.46
CA ILE A 98 -3.27 0.14 -8.22
C ILE A 98 -3.00 1.47 -7.52
N GLY A 99 -3.48 1.62 -6.29
CA GLY A 99 -3.11 2.73 -5.42
C GLY A 99 -1.87 2.39 -4.59
N LEU A 100 -0.90 3.29 -4.58
CA LEU A 100 0.28 3.23 -3.70
C LEU A 100 -0.01 4.03 -2.43
N GLY A 101 -0.13 3.35 -1.29
CA GLY A 101 -0.40 3.97 0.00
C GLY A 101 0.86 4.36 0.77
N ALA A 102 0.79 5.46 1.52
CA ALA A 102 1.80 5.88 2.49
C ALA A 102 3.24 5.87 1.92
N PHE A 103 4.20 5.24 2.59
CA PHE A 103 5.60 5.29 2.13
C PHE A 103 5.82 4.59 0.77
N THR A 104 4.89 3.73 0.32
CA THR A 104 5.02 3.12 -1.01
C THR A 104 4.86 4.11 -2.16
N SER A 105 4.23 5.26 -1.92
CA SER A 105 4.11 6.35 -2.90
C SER A 105 5.13 7.48 -2.71
N VAL A 106 5.82 7.52 -1.58
CA VAL A 106 6.76 8.59 -1.23
C VAL A 106 8.21 8.20 -1.51
N VAL A 107 8.55 6.93 -1.31
CA VAL A 107 9.92 6.45 -1.47
C VAL A 107 10.40 6.65 -2.90
N GLY A 108 11.53 7.37 -3.04
CA GLY A 108 12.22 7.58 -4.30
C GLY A 108 11.50 8.58 -5.23
N ASP A 109 11.01 8.13 -6.38
CA ASP A 109 10.56 8.98 -7.49
C ASP A 109 9.03 9.04 -7.66
N LYS A 110 8.30 8.95 -6.54
CA LYS A 110 6.83 9.03 -6.50
C LYS A 110 6.12 7.96 -7.35
N GLY A 111 6.76 6.80 -7.50
CA GLY A 111 6.21 5.66 -8.23
C GLY A 111 6.53 5.64 -9.73
N ILE A 112 7.30 6.59 -10.27
CA ILE A 112 7.65 6.61 -11.70
C ILE A 112 8.43 5.35 -12.09
N SER A 113 9.44 4.97 -11.30
CA SER A 113 10.21 3.74 -11.54
C SER A 113 9.34 2.49 -11.39
N ILE A 114 8.38 2.50 -10.45
CA ILE A 114 7.45 1.38 -10.25
C ILE A 114 6.50 1.26 -11.44
N ALA A 115 5.96 2.37 -11.94
CA ALA A 115 5.04 2.41 -13.08
C ALA A 115 5.64 1.84 -14.37
N ARG A 116 6.96 1.97 -14.57
CA ARG A 116 7.65 1.43 -15.75
C ARG A 116 7.78 -0.10 -15.75
N GLU A 117 7.62 -0.72 -14.58
CA GLU A 117 7.88 -2.16 -14.36
C GLU A 117 6.59 -2.99 -14.23
N ILE A 118 5.44 -2.35 -14.37
CA ILE A 118 4.11 -2.94 -14.22
C ILE A 118 3.23 -2.52 -15.39
N SER A 119 2.27 -3.38 -15.75
CA SER A 119 1.35 -3.12 -16.87
C SER A 119 0.12 -2.33 -16.46
N THR A 120 -0.26 -2.44 -15.19
CA THR A 120 -1.46 -1.83 -14.62
C THR A 120 -1.18 -0.40 -14.18
N PRO A 121 -2.06 0.57 -14.50
CA PRO A 121 -1.87 1.95 -14.09
C PRO A 121 -1.84 2.09 -12.57
N ILE A 122 -0.91 2.93 -12.09
CA ILE A 122 -0.80 3.28 -10.67
C ILE A 122 -1.20 4.72 -10.39
N THR A 123 -1.60 4.96 -9.14
CA THR A 123 -1.79 6.29 -8.58
C THR A 123 -1.20 6.37 -7.18
N THR A 124 -0.73 7.54 -6.79
CA THR A 124 -0.32 7.84 -5.41
C THR A 124 -1.49 8.31 -4.55
N GLY A 125 -2.62 8.68 -5.16
CA GLY A 125 -3.78 9.25 -4.45
C GLY A 125 -3.55 10.67 -3.88
N ASN A 126 -2.37 11.26 -4.10
CA ASN A 126 -2.01 12.55 -3.48
C ASN A 126 -2.92 13.71 -3.92
N SER A 127 -3.32 13.75 -5.19
CA SER A 127 -4.24 14.80 -5.68
C SER A 127 -5.58 14.77 -4.97
N TYR A 128 -6.14 13.57 -4.75
CA TYR A 128 -7.39 13.40 -4.01
C TYR A 128 -7.21 13.75 -2.53
N THR A 129 -6.07 13.36 -1.94
CA THR A 129 -5.72 13.71 -0.55
C THR A 129 -5.62 15.22 -0.33
N VAL A 130 -5.01 15.96 -1.27
CA VAL A 130 -4.94 17.43 -1.20
C VAL A 130 -6.32 18.06 -1.32
N ALA A 131 -7.14 17.58 -2.26
CA ALA A 131 -8.50 18.09 -2.44
C ALA A 131 -9.35 17.92 -1.17
N THR A 132 -9.31 16.75 -0.54
CA THR A 132 -10.05 16.49 0.70
C THR A 132 -9.50 17.25 1.90
N ALA A 133 -8.19 17.48 1.97
CA ALA A 133 -7.58 18.32 3.01
C ALA A 133 -8.05 19.78 2.91
N ILE A 134 -8.12 20.35 1.71
CA ILE A 134 -8.63 21.70 1.48
C ILE A 134 -10.12 21.78 1.86
N GLU A 135 -10.92 20.80 1.42
CA GLU A 135 -12.34 20.71 1.76
C GLU A 135 -12.54 20.66 3.28
N GLY A 136 -11.82 19.78 3.98
CA GLY A 136 -11.86 19.68 5.43
C GLY A 136 -11.43 20.98 6.14
N THR A 137 -10.45 21.69 5.58
CA THR A 137 -9.99 22.98 6.13
C THR A 137 -11.07 24.07 6.01
N LYS A 138 -11.77 24.14 4.87
CA LYS A 138 -12.88 25.08 4.68
C LYS A 138 -14.00 24.82 5.68
N LEU A 139 -14.40 23.56 5.82
CA LEU A 139 -15.44 23.16 6.79
C LEU A 139 -15.04 23.48 8.24
N ALA A 140 -13.75 23.39 8.57
CA ALA A 140 -13.27 23.74 9.91
C ALA A 140 -13.29 25.26 10.16
N ALA A 141 -13.05 26.08 9.14
CA ALA A 141 -13.05 27.53 9.24
C ALA A 141 -14.46 28.15 9.29
N GLU A 142 -15.49 27.41 8.86
CA GLU A 142 -16.90 27.82 8.96
C GLU A 142 -17.51 27.58 10.36
N LYS A 143 -16.76 26.95 11.28
CA LYS A 143 -17.13 26.74 12.68
C LYS A 143 -16.49 27.78 13.59
#